data_AF-A0A970GQR9-F1
#
_entry.id   AF-A0A970GQR9-F1
#
_cell.length_a   1.000
_cell.length_b   1.000
_cell.length_c   1.000
_cell.angle_alpha   90.00
_cell.angle_beta   90.00
_cell.angle_gamma   90.00
#
_symmetry.space_group_name_H-M   'P 1'
#
loop_
_entity.id
_entity.type
_entity.pdbx_description
1 polymer ?
#
loop_
_entity_poly.entity_id
_entity_poly.type
_entity_poly.pdbx_seq_one_letter_code
_entity_poly.pdbx_strand_id
1 'polypeptide(L)'
;MDCISCRSDFPDKDCIECKNLISGSFLARKPAREFNVELRSVEKQGIKHKGIVKLLSPIGIALESNVPPGVYLIKLQENLEIKVSLIKSKGKSPYQGFDIISVIRDGMEFTRLSNDEFNILCKSAEEVIEDIH
;
A
#
# COMPACT_ATOMS: atom_id res chain seq x y z
N MET A 1 14.00 9.59 -7.30
CA MET A 1 12.81 10.46 -7.37
C MET A 1 12.63 11.05 -5.99
N ASP A 2 12.72 12.37 -5.88
CA ASP A 2 12.58 13.11 -4.64
C ASP A 2 11.13 13.61 -4.50
N CYS A 3 10.50 13.37 -3.36
CA CYS A 3 9.13 13.81 -3.10
C CYS A 3 9.11 15.33 -2.85
N ILE A 4 8.39 16.08 -3.69
CA ILE A 4 8.27 17.55 -3.63
C ILE A 4 7.73 18.00 -2.25
N SER A 5 6.82 17.24 -1.64
CA SER A 5 6.25 17.57 -0.33
C SER A 5 7.15 17.22 0.86
N CYS A 6 8.04 16.23 0.75
CA CYS A 6 8.90 15.86 1.89
C CYS A 6 10.09 16.81 2.05
N ARG A 7 10.61 17.35 0.93
CA ARG A 7 11.81 18.20 0.92
C ARG A 7 11.64 19.53 1.66
N SER A 8 10.41 20.07 1.72
CA SER A 8 10.16 21.38 2.34
C SER A 8 9.80 21.28 3.82
N ASP A 9 9.03 20.28 4.23
CA ASP A 9 8.48 20.22 5.60
C ASP A 9 9.26 19.28 6.54
N PHE A 10 9.91 18.22 6.05
CA PHE A 10 10.55 17.22 6.91
C PHE A 10 11.81 16.58 6.28
N PRO A 11 12.94 17.32 6.21
CA PRO A 11 14.17 16.83 5.57
C PRO A 11 14.82 15.63 6.29
N ASP A 12 14.62 15.51 7.61
CA ASP A 12 15.24 14.47 8.45
C ASP A 12 14.32 13.27 8.77
N LYS A 13 13.10 13.22 8.21
CA LYS A 13 12.14 12.13 8.48
C LYS A 13 12.05 11.15 7.31
N ASP A 14 11.87 9.87 7.64
CA ASP A 14 11.59 8.85 6.63
C ASP A 14 10.31 9.18 5.85
N CYS A 15 10.32 8.97 4.53
CA CYS A 15 9.17 9.24 3.68
C CYS A 15 7.91 8.48 4.11
N ILE A 16 8.06 7.36 4.83
CA ILE A 16 6.92 6.62 5.37
C ILE A 16 6.19 7.35 6.50
N GLU A 17 6.87 8.27 7.19
CA GLU A 17 6.26 9.14 8.19
C GLU A 17 5.45 10.26 7.52
N CYS A 18 5.70 10.52 6.24
CA CYS A 18 4.90 11.42 5.43
C CYS A 18 3.62 10.72 4.97
N LYS A 19 2.53 10.90 5.72
CA LYS A 19 1.21 10.36 5.35
C LYS A 19 0.72 10.83 3.98
N ASN A 20 1.26 11.94 3.46
CA ASN A 20 0.94 12.43 2.11
C ASN A 20 1.47 11.54 0.99
N LEU A 21 2.29 10.52 1.30
CA LEU A 21 2.83 9.53 0.36
C LEU A 21 1.74 8.79 -0.42
N ILE A 22 0.56 8.60 0.16
CA ILE A 22 -0.56 7.88 -0.44
C ILE A 22 -1.85 8.69 -0.36
N SER A 23 -2.82 8.35 -1.20
CA SER A 23 -4.19 8.83 -1.06
C SER A 23 -4.84 8.26 0.20
N GLY A 24 -5.78 9.00 0.81
CA GLY A 24 -6.41 8.59 2.08
C GLY A 24 -5.50 8.73 3.31
N SER A 25 -4.54 9.65 3.25
CA SER A 25 -3.52 9.93 4.28
C SER A 25 -4.07 10.06 5.71
N PHE A 26 -5.27 10.61 5.88
CA PHE A 26 -5.93 10.76 7.18
C PHE A 26 -6.24 9.40 7.85
N LEU A 27 -6.66 8.43 7.04
CA LEU A 27 -6.99 7.07 7.49
C LEU A 27 -5.80 6.12 7.38
N ALA A 28 -4.64 6.60 6.94
CA ALA A 28 -3.50 5.75 6.68
C ALA A 28 -2.91 5.19 7.98
N ARG A 29 -2.76 3.86 8.04
CA ARG A 29 -2.17 3.12 9.18
C ARG A 29 -0.99 2.27 8.70
N LYS A 30 -0.03 2.09 9.60
CA LYS A 30 1.02 1.08 9.40
C LYS A 30 0.40 -0.30 9.61
N PRO A 31 0.73 -1.30 8.78
CA PRO A 31 0.34 -2.66 9.06
C PRO A 31 1.00 -3.12 10.35
N ALA A 32 0.29 -3.91 11.15
CA ALA A 32 0.81 -4.35 12.44
C ALA A 32 1.98 -5.34 12.32
N ARG A 33 2.05 -6.05 11.20
CA ARG A 33 3.19 -6.89 10.86
C ARG A 33 3.74 -6.45 9.53
N GLU A 34 5.05 -6.53 9.40
CA GLU A 34 5.68 -6.40 8.11
C GLU A 34 5.23 -7.58 7.24
N PHE A 35 4.58 -7.30 6.11
CA PHE A 35 4.20 -8.34 5.18
C PHE A 35 4.72 -8.04 3.78
N ASN A 36 5.37 -9.07 3.23
CA ASN A 36 6.00 -9.05 1.93
C ASN A 36 4.94 -9.35 0.87
N VAL A 37 4.96 -8.59 -0.21
CA VAL A 37 4.05 -8.76 -1.32
C VAL A 37 4.79 -8.90 -2.64
N GLU A 38 4.17 -9.61 -3.58
CA GLU A 38 4.62 -9.69 -4.97
C GLU A 38 3.78 -8.69 -5.79
N LEU A 39 4.46 -7.79 -6.50
CA LEU A 39 3.86 -6.90 -7.48
C LEU A 39 3.99 -7.52 -8.87
N ARG A 40 2.87 -7.82 -9.51
CA ARG A 40 2.80 -8.35 -10.87
C ARG A 40 2.45 -7.23 -11.83
N SER A 41 3.31 -6.93 -12.80
CA SER A 41 3.00 -5.89 -13.79
C SER A 41 1.82 -6.32 -14.65
N VAL A 42 0.81 -5.46 -14.76
CA VAL A 42 -0.35 -5.70 -15.65
C VAL A 42 0.04 -5.48 -17.12
N GLU A 43 0.95 -4.54 -17.36
CA GLU A 43 1.40 -4.14 -18.71
C GLU A 43 2.48 -5.08 -19.26
N LYS A 44 3.37 -5.59 -18.40
CA LYS A 44 4.46 -6.49 -18.78
C LYS A 44 4.25 -7.86 -18.15
N GLN A 45 3.53 -8.71 -18.87
CA GLN A 45 3.25 -10.08 -18.42
C GLN A 45 4.54 -10.82 -18.08
N GLY A 46 4.54 -11.51 -16.94
CA GLY A 46 5.68 -12.29 -16.43
C GLY A 46 6.68 -11.51 -15.57
N ILE A 47 6.61 -10.17 -15.53
CA ILE A 47 7.49 -9.38 -14.65
C ILE A 47 6.88 -9.30 -13.25
N LYS A 48 7.67 -9.79 -12.28
CA LYS A 48 7.34 -9.80 -10.87
C LYS A 48 8.38 -9.01 -10.10
N HIS A 49 7.91 -8.15 -9.20
CA HIS A 49 8.74 -7.43 -8.26
C HIS A 49 8.34 -7.79 -6.83
N LYS A 50 9.24 -7.57 -5.88
CA LYS A 50 8.94 -7.69 -4.46
C LYS A 50 8.76 -6.30 -3.86
N GLY A 51 7.90 -6.20 -2.87
CA GLY A 51 7.75 -5.02 -2.06
C GLY A 51 7.36 -5.39 -0.64
N ILE A 52 7.60 -4.47 0.28
CA ILE A 52 7.18 -4.60 1.67
C ILE A 52 6.12 -3.54 1.92
N VAL A 53 4.95 -3.94 2.43
CA VAL A 53 3.90 -2.97 2.77
C VAL A 53 4.30 -2.21 4.02
N LYS A 54 4.38 -0.89 3.91
CA LYS A 54 4.78 -0.01 5.01
C LYS A 54 3.65 0.91 5.47
N LEU A 55 2.69 1.23 4.60
CA LEU A 55 1.51 2.02 4.94
C LEU A 55 0.32 1.59 4.08
N LEU A 56 -0.87 1.58 4.65
CA LEU A 56 -2.12 1.27 3.97
C LEU A 56 -3.16 2.34 4.29
N SER A 57 -4.03 2.60 3.33
CA SER A 57 -5.31 3.28 3.51
C SER A 57 -6.37 2.55 2.68
N PRO A 58 -7.66 2.87 2.82
CA PRO A 58 -8.69 2.26 1.99
C PRO A 58 -8.50 2.42 0.48
N ILE A 59 -7.75 3.44 0.05
CA ILE A 59 -7.59 3.83 -1.36
C ILE A 59 -6.13 3.97 -1.80
N GLY A 60 -5.17 3.63 -0.94
CA GLY A 60 -3.75 3.83 -1.22
C GLY A 60 -2.86 2.89 -0.42
N ILE A 61 -1.67 2.64 -0.95
CA ILE A 61 -0.67 1.76 -0.32
C ILE A 61 0.73 2.30 -0.55
N ALA A 62 1.56 2.29 0.49
CA ALA A 62 2.97 2.64 0.39
C ALA A 62 3.80 1.38 0.56
N LEU A 63 4.72 1.17 -0.39
CA LEU A 63 5.60 0.03 -0.39
C LEU A 63 7.06 0.50 -0.28
N GLU A 64 7.84 -0.25 0.46
CA GLU A 64 9.28 -0.29 0.22
C GLU A 64 9.51 -1.18 -1.00
N SER A 65 9.79 -0.55 -2.14
CA SER A 65 9.99 -1.22 -3.42
C SER A 65 10.80 -0.35 -4.37
N ASN A 66 11.33 -0.96 -5.42
CA ASN A 66 11.97 -0.24 -6.52
C ASN A 66 11.40 -0.74 -7.85
N VAL A 67 10.17 -0.34 -8.15
CA VAL A 67 9.48 -0.71 -9.39
C VAL A 67 9.35 0.50 -10.32
N PRO A 68 9.40 0.29 -11.65
CA PRO A 68 9.18 1.38 -12.60
C PRO A 68 7.73 1.88 -12.53
N PRO A 69 7.42 3.07 -13.08
CA PRO A 69 6.04 3.52 -13.23
C PRO A 69 5.20 2.52 -14.02
N GLY A 70 3.99 2.26 -13.55
CA GLY A 70 3.06 1.34 -14.18
C GLY A 70 1.94 0.91 -13.25
N VAL A 71 1.12 0.00 -13.73
CA VAL A 71 0.02 -0.64 -12.99
C VAL A 71 0.42 -2.06 -12.57
N TYR A 72 0.14 -2.38 -11.30
CA TYR A 72 0.54 -3.64 -10.68
C TYR A 72 -0.64 -4.31 -9.97
N LEU A 73 -0.65 -5.64 -9.99
CA LEU A 73 -1.49 -6.45 -9.12
C LEU A 73 -0.70 -6.91 -7.91
N ILE A 74 -1.28 -6.78 -6.73
CA ILE A 74 -0.67 -7.13 -5.46
C ILE A 74 -1.64 -8.03 -4.70
N LYS A 75 -1.21 -9.26 -4.43
CA LYS A 75 -1.97 -10.18 -3.58
C LYS A 75 -1.67 -9.87 -2.12
N LEU A 76 -2.68 -9.43 -1.37
CA LEU A 76 -2.57 -9.10 0.05
C LEU A 76 -2.89 -10.31 0.94
N GLN A 77 -3.90 -11.10 0.55
CA GLN A 77 -4.32 -12.34 1.23
C GLN A 77 -4.83 -13.36 0.21
N GLU A 78 -5.21 -14.56 0.67
CA GLU A 78 -5.65 -15.66 -0.21
C GLU A 78 -6.77 -15.25 -1.17
N ASN A 79 -7.77 -14.52 -0.66
CA ASN A 79 -8.96 -14.05 -1.38
C ASN A 79 -8.98 -12.53 -1.59
N LEU A 80 -7.85 -11.83 -1.37
CA LEU A 80 -7.78 -10.37 -1.49
C LEU A 80 -6.59 -9.96 -2.36
N GLU A 81 -6.89 -9.39 -3.51
CA GLU A 81 -5.91 -8.80 -4.43
C GLU A 81 -6.27 -7.35 -4.70
N ILE A 82 -5.28 -6.49 -4.89
CA ILE A 82 -5.48 -5.10 -5.24
C ILE A 82 -4.74 -4.76 -6.52
N LYS A 83 -5.38 -3.97 -7.38
CA LYS A 83 -4.76 -3.36 -8.55
C LYS A 83 -4.38 -1.94 -8.19
N VAL A 84 -3.12 -1.60 -8.37
CA VAL A 84 -2.56 -0.32 -7.93
C VAL A 84 -1.77 0.36 -9.04
N SER A 85 -1.73 1.69 -9.00
CA SER A 85 -0.93 2.52 -9.90
C SER A 85 0.13 3.28 -9.13
N LEU A 86 1.36 3.30 -9.64
CA LEU A 86 2.44 4.06 -9.01
C LEU A 86 2.18 5.58 -9.11
N ILE A 87 2.27 6.28 -7.98
CA ILE A 87 2.13 7.74 -7.92
C ILE A 87 3.49 8.39 -8.24
N LYS A 88 3.65 8.90 -9.46
CA LYS A 88 4.92 9.43 -9.98
C LYS A 88 5.56 10.56 -9.15
N SER A 89 4.77 11.31 -8.37
CA SER A 89 5.21 12.49 -7.64
C SER A 89 5.37 12.29 -6.13
N LYS A 90 5.13 11.07 -5.61
CA LYS A 90 5.07 10.80 -4.18
C LYS A 90 6.02 9.65 -3.78
N GLY A 91 6.94 9.96 -2.88
CA GLY A 91 7.91 9.01 -2.34
C GLY A 91 9.36 9.33 -2.71
N LYS A 92 10.26 8.83 -1.86
CA LYS A 92 11.70 8.80 -2.10
C LYS A 92 12.14 7.36 -1.93
N SER A 93 12.96 6.88 -2.87
CA SER A 93 13.53 5.53 -2.80
C SER A 93 14.10 5.25 -1.40
N PRO A 94 13.79 4.09 -0.80
CA PRO A 94 13.08 2.94 -1.39
C PRO A 94 11.55 2.98 -1.26
N TYR A 95 10.95 4.06 -0.78
CA TYR A 95 9.50 4.14 -0.54
C TYR A 95 8.75 4.72 -1.73
N GLN A 96 7.75 3.98 -2.20
CA GLN A 96 6.91 4.31 -3.34
C GLN A 96 5.43 4.29 -2.93
N GLY A 97 4.72 5.37 -3.25
CA GLY A 97 3.27 5.46 -3.03
C GLY A 97 2.49 4.95 -4.24
N PHE A 98 1.39 4.25 -3.97
CA PHE A 98 0.48 3.75 -5.00
C PHE A 98 -0.96 4.09 -4.65
N ASP A 99 -1.75 4.41 -5.67
CA ASP A 99 -3.20 4.54 -5.56
C ASP A 99 -3.85 3.19 -5.87
N ILE A 100 -4.83 2.79 -5.07
CA ILE A 100 -5.64 1.60 -5.32
C ILE A 100 -6.66 1.97 -6.40
N ILE A 101 -6.55 1.31 -7.55
CA ILE A 101 -7.51 1.44 -8.66
C ILE A 101 -8.70 0.52 -8.41
N SER A 102 -8.40 -0.71 -7.98
CA SER A 102 -9.43 -1.67 -7.64
C SER A 102 -8.98 -2.70 -6.63
N VAL A 103 -9.95 -3.30 -5.97
CA VAL A 103 -9.83 -4.38 -4.99
C VAL A 103 -10.64 -5.55 -5.50
N ILE A 104 -9.97 -6.68 -5.70
CA ILE A 104 -10.56 -7.92 -6.20
C ILE A 104 -10.69 -8.85 -4.99
N ARG A 105 -11.93 -9.18 -4.65
CA ARG A 105 -12.26 -10.14 -3.58
C ARG A 105 -13.40 -11.03 -4.02
N ASP A 106 -13.25 -12.33 -3.76
CA ASP A 106 -14.24 -13.35 -4.14
C ASP A 106 -14.66 -13.26 -5.63
N GLY A 107 -13.72 -12.88 -6.51
CA GLY A 107 -13.94 -12.69 -7.94
C GLY A 107 -14.70 -11.42 -8.34
N MET A 108 -15.07 -10.57 -7.39
CA MET A 108 -15.71 -9.27 -7.62
C MET A 108 -14.71 -8.12 -7.50
N GLU A 109 -14.93 -7.07 -8.29
CA GLU A 109 -14.08 -5.87 -8.30
C GLU A 109 -14.77 -4.70 -7.58
N PHE A 110 -14.04 -4.07 -6.66
CA PHE A 110 -14.45 -2.91 -5.88
C PHE A 110 -13.43 -1.78 -6.06
N THR A 111 -13.79 -0.55 -5.68
CA THR A 111 -12.91 0.62 -5.86
C THR A 111 -12.01 0.91 -4.65
N ARG A 112 -12.23 0.24 -3.51
CA ARG A 112 -11.50 0.49 -2.25
C ARG A 112 -11.58 -0.72 -1.32
N LEU A 113 -10.65 -0.79 -0.37
CA LEU A 113 -10.75 -1.73 0.76
C LEU A 113 -11.97 -1.35 1.61
N SER A 114 -12.68 -2.36 2.09
CA SER A 114 -13.67 -2.23 3.15
C SER A 114 -12.99 -1.91 4.49
N ASN A 115 -13.79 -1.43 5.45
CA ASN A 115 -13.29 -1.16 6.80
C ASN A 115 -12.74 -2.43 7.45
N ASP A 116 -13.42 -3.56 7.30
CA ASP A 116 -12.98 -4.85 7.85
C ASP A 116 -11.65 -5.30 7.26
N GLU A 117 -11.50 -5.30 5.93
CA GLU A 117 -10.22 -5.66 5.29
C GLU A 117 -9.09 -4.72 5.71
N PHE A 118 -9.36 -3.42 5.71
CA PHE A 118 -8.39 -2.42 6.15
C PHE A 118 -7.98 -2.65 7.61
N ASN A 119 -8.94 -2.92 8.49
CA ASN A 119 -8.68 -3.21 9.90
C ASN A 119 -7.92 -4.52 10.06
N ILE A 120 -8.28 -5.60 9.37
CA ILE A 120 -7.58 -6.89 9.44
C ILE A 120 -6.11 -6.74 9.00
N LEU A 121 -5.85 -5.99 7.93
CA LEU A 121 -4.49 -5.74 7.44
C LEU A 121 -3.67 -4.85 8.40
N CYS A 122 -4.34 -4.02 9.19
CA CYS A 122 -3.70 -3.09 10.12
C CYS A 122 -3.68 -3.56 11.58
N LYS A 123 -4.50 -4.55 11.96
CA LYS A 123 -4.61 -5.07 13.32
C LYS A 123 -3.44 -5.98 13.64
N SER A 124 -2.87 -5.79 14.82
CA SER A 124 -1.88 -6.71 15.40
C SER A 124 -2.57 -8.01 15.80
N ALA A 125 -1.87 -9.13 15.80
CA ALA A 125 -2.43 -10.39 16.32
C ALA A 125 -2.95 -10.24 17.77
N GLU A 126 -2.41 -9.27 18.51
CA GLU A 126 -2.85 -8.90 19.86
C GLU A 126 -4.20 -8.13 19.88
N GLU A 127 -4.53 -7.34 18.84
CA GLU A 127 -5.81 -6.60 18.73
C GLU A 127 -6.98 -7.48 18.25
N VAL A 128 -6.71 -8.70 17.78
CA VAL A 128 -7.76 -9.65 17.34
C VAL A 128 -8.36 -10.40 18.53
N ILE A 129 -7.66 -10.43 19.67
CA ILE A 129 -8.08 -11.18 20.87
C ILE A 129 -9.14 -10.40 21.67
N GLU A 130 -9.27 -9.08 21.49
CA GLU A 130 -10.26 -8.25 22.21
C GLU A 130 -11.66 -8.20 21.58
N ASP A 131 -11.87 -8.76 20.38
CA ASP A 131 -13.19 -8.81 19.73
C ASP A 131 -14.01 -10.09 20.09
N ILE A 132 -13.57 -10.88 21.09
CA ILE A 132 -14.26 -12.12 21.53
C ILE A 132 -14.61 -12.08 23.03
N HIS A 133 -15.02 -10.94 23.59
CA HIS A 133 -15.61 -10.88 24.94
C HIS A 133 -16.92 -10.10 24.98
#